data_AF-A0A965G826-F1
#
_entry.id   AF-A0A965G826-F1
#
_cell.length_a   1.000
_cell.length_b   1.000
_cell.length_c   1.000
_cell.angle_alpha   90.00
_cell.angle_beta   90.00
_cell.angle_gamma   90.00
#
_symmetry.space_group_name_H-M   'P 1'
#
loop_
_entity.id
_entity.type
_entity.pdbx_description
1 polymer ?
#
loop_
_entity_poly.entity_id
_entity_poly.type
_entity_poly.pdbx_seq_one_letter_code
_entity_poly.pdbx_strand_id
1 'polypeptide(L)'
;MNRIAKRSGWGFSLVELLVGITIGALLAGLGMPAIQGAITKGKQAACASNMRQIGQGLLLYAGENNGRLPGTHHAGTSYWIEELRSTLGDKYDRIRISPQDPKGAQRLAQGGTSYLMTERVNPDAYADEFGQIDPNEPVYDNLIKIPAPSKVILLFLASTNKGTAPTEDHVCGDITTWAGFRTETWPDAYVGKAGGNGDRGSSNYLFADGHVASIPAAEVKARIDAGQDISKSY
;
A
#
# COMPACT_ATOMS: atom_id res chain seq x y z
N MET A 1 22.58 44.69 -58.22
CA MET A 1 23.59 43.66 -57.89
C MET A 1 23.13 42.93 -56.64
N ASN A 2 22.61 41.70 -56.77
CA ASN A 2 22.11 40.92 -55.63
C ASN A 2 23.15 39.85 -55.24
N ARG A 3 23.76 39.98 -54.04
CA ARG A 3 24.65 38.95 -53.50
C ARG A 3 23.80 37.89 -52.78
N ILE A 4 23.65 36.72 -53.39
CA ILE A 4 23.09 35.54 -52.72
C ILE A 4 24.12 35.06 -51.69
N ALA A 5 23.82 35.21 -50.41
CA ALA A 5 24.64 34.66 -49.33
C ALA A 5 24.64 33.12 -49.42
N LYS A 6 25.81 32.51 -49.66
CA LYS A 6 25.99 31.06 -49.57
C LYS A 6 25.71 30.63 -48.14
N ARG A 7 24.57 29.96 -47.90
CA ARG A 7 24.36 29.22 -46.65
C ARG A 7 25.37 28.09 -46.63
N SER A 8 26.35 28.17 -45.72
CA SER A 8 27.24 27.05 -45.41
C SER A 8 26.40 25.94 -44.77
N GLY A 9 25.88 25.04 -45.59
CA GLY A 9 25.25 23.82 -45.09
C GLY A 9 26.32 22.92 -44.50
N TRP A 10 26.42 22.86 -43.18
CA TRP A 10 27.15 21.79 -42.52
C TRP A 10 26.37 20.50 -42.73
N GLY A 11 26.83 19.68 -43.67
CA GLY A 11 26.29 18.34 -43.89
C GLY A 11 26.77 17.42 -42.78
N PHE A 12 25.85 16.69 -42.16
CA PHE A 12 26.15 15.72 -41.13
C PHE A 12 26.73 14.46 -41.76
N SER A 13 27.84 13.93 -41.24
CA SER A 13 28.42 12.70 -41.77
C SER A 13 27.65 11.46 -41.29
N LEU A 14 27.64 10.41 -42.11
CA LEU A 14 27.04 9.12 -41.74
C LEU A 14 27.69 8.53 -40.48
N VAL A 15 28.99 8.80 -40.29
CA VAL A 15 29.75 8.39 -39.11
C VAL A 15 29.32 9.16 -37.85
N GLU A 16 29.12 10.48 -37.92
CA GLU A 16 28.62 11.26 -36.79
C GLU A 16 27.24 10.81 -36.33
N LEU A 17 26.36 10.44 -37.28
CA LEU A 17 25.06 9.85 -36.97
C LEU A 17 25.20 8.50 -36.29
N LEU A 18 26.03 7.63 -36.84
CA LEU A 18 26.24 6.28 -36.33
C LEU A 18 26.81 6.31 -34.91
N VAL A 19 27.89 7.07 -34.67
CA VAL A 19 28.50 7.22 -33.35
C VAL A 19 27.52 7.84 -32.36
N GLY A 20 26.74 8.83 -32.79
CA GLY A 20 25.72 9.47 -31.95
C GLY A 20 24.64 8.50 -31.47
N ILE A 21 24.05 7.70 -32.37
CA ILE A 21 23.04 6.71 -31.97
C ILE A 21 23.65 5.58 -31.15
N THR A 22 24.89 5.18 -31.41
CA THR A 22 25.59 4.15 -30.63
C THR A 22 25.85 4.61 -29.20
N ILE A 23 26.39 5.83 -29.02
CA ILE A 23 26.61 6.40 -27.69
C ILE A 23 25.27 6.62 -26.98
N GLY A 24 24.26 7.13 -27.68
CA GLY A 24 22.92 7.31 -27.14
C GLY A 24 22.29 6.00 -26.66
N ALA A 25 22.39 4.93 -27.44
CA ALA A 25 21.88 3.60 -27.08
C ALA A 25 22.62 3.01 -25.86
N LEU A 26 23.94 3.18 -25.79
CA LEU A 26 24.74 2.73 -24.64
C LEU A 26 24.33 3.46 -23.35
N LEU A 27 24.23 4.80 -23.40
CA LEU A 27 23.82 5.61 -22.25
C LEU A 27 22.39 5.28 -21.81
N ALA A 28 21.46 5.12 -22.75
CA ALA A 28 20.10 4.70 -22.46
C ALA A 28 20.06 3.32 -21.78
N GLY A 29 20.87 2.36 -22.27
CA GLY A 29 20.98 1.01 -21.69
C GLY A 29 21.46 1.02 -20.24
N LEU A 30 22.41 1.88 -19.88
CA LEU A 30 22.87 2.05 -18.50
C LEU A 30 21.87 2.82 -17.61
N GLY A 31 21.01 3.65 -18.21
CA GLY A 31 20.01 4.45 -17.50
C GLY A 31 18.75 3.67 -17.09
N MET A 32 18.31 2.68 -17.87
CA MET A 32 17.05 1.95 -17.62
C MET A 32 16.94 1.35 -16.19
N PRO A 33 17.96 0.67 -15.64
CA PRO A 33 17.87 0.08 -14.29
C PRO A 33 17.69 1.13 -13.18
N ALA A 34 18.37 2.28 -13.29
CA ALA A 34 18.27 3.36 -12.32
C ALA A 34 16.88 4.03 -12.36
N ILE A 35 16.33 4.23 -13.57
CA ILE A 35 15.00 4.81 -13.77
C ILE A 35 13.93 3.90 -13.17
N GLN A 36 14.02 2.58 -13.36
CA GLN A 36 13.06 1.65 -12.78
C GLN A 36 13.04 1.71 -11.23
N GLY A 37 14.22 1.82 -10.61
CA GLY A 37 14.33 2.04 -9.16
C GLY A 37 13.67 3.34 -8.71
N ALA A 38 13.90 4.44 -9.44
CA ALA A 38 13.29 5.74 -9.16
C ALA A 38 11.75 5.70 -9.28
N ILE A 39 11.21 5.02 -10.29
CA ILE A 39 9.76 4.84 -10.47
C ILE A 39 9.16 4.07 -9.29
N THR A 40 9.77 2.95 -8.90
CA THR A 40 9.30 2.15 -7.74
C THR A 40 9.31 2.99 -6.46
N LYS A 41 10.35 3.79 -6.23
CA LYS A 41 10.39 4.72 -5.09
C LYS A 41 9.34 5.83 -5.17
N GLY A 42 9.06 6.35 -6.36
CA GLY A 42 7.95 7.29 -6.59
C GLY A 42 6.59 6.68 -6.25
N LYS A 43 6.33 5.44 -6.70
CA LYS A 43 5.11 4.69 -6.34
C LYS A 43 5.02 4.44 -4.84
N GLN A 44 6.13 4.07 -4.20
CA GLN A 44 6.21 3.90 -2.75
C GLN A 44 5.82 5.18 -2.00
N ALA A 45 6.39 6.33 -2.40
CA ALA A 45 6.09 7.63 -1.79
C ALA A 45 4.62 8.04 -2.01
N ALA A 46 4.08 7.83 -3.21
CA ALA A 46 2.69 8.11 -3.52
C ALA A 46 1.72 7.21 -2.72
N CYS A 47 2.02 5.92 -2.60
CA CYS A 47 1.25 5.00 -1.75
C CYS A 47 1.28 5.42 -0.27
N ALA A 48 2.43 5.83 0.25
CA ALA A 48 2.54 6.36 1.62
C ALA A 48 1.69 7.64 1.80
N SER A 49 1.68 8.53 0.80
CA SER A 49 0.83 9.73 0.80
C SER A 49 -0.67 9.40 0.79
N ASN A 50 -1.09 8.38 0.02
CA ASN A 50 -2.45 7.88 0.04
C ASN A 50 -2.81 7.35 1.44
N MET A 51 -1.99 6.46 2.02
CA MET A 51 -2.21 5.93 3.36
C MET A 51 -2.29 7.04 4.42
N ARG A 52 -1.45 8.08 4.35
CA ARG A 52 -1.54 9.23 5.26
C ARG A 52 -2.86 9.97 5.14
N GLN A 53 -3.35 10.19 3.92
CA GLN A 53 -4.66 10.82 3.70
C GLN A 53 -5.80 9.93 4.23
N ILE A 54 -5.71 8.60 4.06
CA ILE A 54 -6.65 7.66 4.67
C ILE A 54 -6.58 7.75 6.20
N GLY A 55 -5.38 7.79 6.78
CA GLY A 55 -5.17 7.95 8.22
C GLY A 55 -5.83 9.21 8.75
N GLN A 56 -5.66 10.36 8.09
CA GLN A 56 -6.39 11.58 8.45
C GLN A 56 -7.91 11.38 8.37
N GLY A 57 -8.40 10.67 7.34
CA GLY A 57 -9.81 10.31 7.21
C GLY A 57 -10.32 9.44 8.37
N LEU A 58 -9.53 8.44 8.79
CA LEU A 58 -9.85 7.58 9.93
C LEU A 58 -9.89 8.37 11.25
N LEU A 59 -8.94 9.28 11.47
CA LEU A 59 -8.93 10.14 12.66
C LEU A 59 -10.15 11.07 12.70
N LEU A 60 -10.52 11.66 11.56
CA LEU A 60 -11.73 12.49 11.44
C LEU A 60 -12.99 11.68 11.68
N TYR A 61 -13.12 10.53 11.01
CA TYR A 61 -14.23 9.61 11.20
C TYR A 61 -14.36 9.19 12.67
N ALA A 62 -13.26 8.82 13.32
CA ALA A 62 -13.28 8.46 14.73
C ALA A 62 -13.73 9.64 15.62
N GLY A 63 -13.29 10.86 15.31
CA GLY A 63 -13.74 12.07 15.99
C GLY A 63 -15.26 12.29 15.92
N GLU A 64 -15.88 11.95 14.80
CA GLU A 64 -17.32 12.07 14.56
C GLU A 64 -18.13 10.87 15.11
N ASN A 65 -17.46 9.72 15.33
CA ASN A 65 -18.10 8.45 15.72
C ASN A 65 -17.68 7.97 17.12
N ASN A 66 -17.48 8.89 18.08
CA ASN A 66 -17.13 8.57 19.48
C ASN A 66 -15.88 7.68 19.63
N GLY A 67 -14.89 7.92 18.78
CA GLY A 67 -13.64 7.16 18.70
C GLY A 67 -13.74 5.86 17.92
N ARG A 68 -14.92 5.43 17.44
CA ARG A 68 -15.07 4.18 16.70
C ARG A 68 -14.38 4.25 15.34
N LEU A 69 -13.69 3.18 14.97
CA LEU A 69 -13.17 3.00 13.62
C LEU A 69 -14.26 2.40 12.71
N PRO A 70 -14.17 2.61 11.37
CA PRO A 70 -15.09 1.99 10.43
C PRO A 70 -15.04 0.47 10.51
N GLY A 71 -16.20 -0.18 10.38
CA GLY A 71 -16.31 -1.63 10.40
C GLY A 71 -15.84 -2.26 9.09
N THR A 72 -15.36 -3.49 9.16
CA THR A 72 -15.08 -4.31 7.98
C THR A 72 -16.29 -5.19 7.65
N HIS A 73 -16.26 -5.87 6.49
CA HIS A 73 -17.39 -6.63 5.96
C HIS A 73 -18.04 -7.66 6.93
N HIS A 74 -17.32 -8.12 7.96
CA HIS A 74 -17.89 -9.01 8.98
C HIS A 74 -18.94 -8.36 9.89
N ALA A 75 -18.93 -7.04 10.05
CA ALA A 75 -19.79 -6.30 10.98
C ALA A 75 -21.03 -5.65 10.31
N GLY A 76 -21.40 -6.03 9.08
CA GLY A 76 -22.62 -5.51 8.42
C GLY A 76 -22.59 -5.54 6.89
N THR A 77 -23.34 -4.64 6.25
CA THR A 77 -23.41 -4.50 4.78
C THR A 77 -22.45 -3.43 4.22
N SER A 78 -21.57 -2.88 5.05
CA SER A 78 -20.68 -1.75 4.71
C SER A 78 -19.22 -2.17 4.67
N TYR A 79 -18.44 -1.51 3.80
CA TYR A 79 -17.00 -1.70 3.66
C TYR A 79 -16.29 -0.54 4.34
N TRP A 80 -15.20 -0.80 5.09
CA TRP A 80 -14.58 0.23 5.94
C TRP A 80 -14.19 1.48 5.16
N ILE A 81 -13.72 1.30 3.92
CA ILE A 81 -13.26 2.40 3.07
C ILE A 81 -14.44 3.21 2.54
N GLU A 82 -15.57 2.57 2.25
CA GLU A 82 -16.79 3.22 1.76
C GLU A 82 -17.35 4.20 2.80
N GLU A 83 -17.23 3.89 4.09
CA GLU A 83 -17.61 4.79 5.17
C GLU A 83 -16.79 6.08 5.19
N LEU A 84 -15.56 6.04 4.67
CA LEU A 84 -14.71 7.23 4.52
C LEU A 84 -15.00 8.02 3.24
N ARG A 85 -15.96 7.62 2.40
CA ARG A 85 -16.25 8.31 1.13
C ARG A 85 -16.58 9.78 1.34
N SER A 86 -17.41 10.09 2.33
CA SER A 86 -17.77 11.47 2.67
C SER A 86 -16.53 12.29 3.07
N THR A 87 -15.70 11.73 3.95
CA THR A 87 -14.50 12.39 4.48
C THR A 87 -13.41 12.59 3.41
N LEU A 88 -13.27 11.64 2.47
CA LEU A 88 -12.26 11.70 1.41
C LEU A 88 -12.73 12.50 0.18
N GLY A 89 -14.05 12.68 0.01
CA GLY A 89 -14.66 13.46 -1.06
C GLY A 89 -14.18 13.03 -2.45
N ASP A 90 -13.90 14.01 -3.32
CA ASP A 90 -13.47 13.80 -4.71
C ASP A 90 -12.18 12.97 -4.86
N LYS A 91 -11.39 12.84 -3.79
CA LYS A 91 -10.13 12.09 -3.82
C LYS A 91 -10.33 10.61 -3.50
N TYR A 92 -11.51 10.20 -3.06
CA TYR A 92 -11.85 8.85 -2.61
C TYR A 92 -11.30 7.76 -3.55
N ASP A 93 -11.68 7.82 -4.83
CA ASP A 93 -11.31 6.81 -5.84
C ASP A 93 -9.80 6.71 -6.07
N ARG A 94 -9.11 7.85 -6.05
CA ARG A 94 -7.66 7.89 -6.26
C ARG A 94 -6.89 7.40 -5.04
N ILE A 95 -7.37 7.75 -3.84
CA ILE A 95 -6.66 7.48 -2.59
C ILE A 95 -6.80 6.02 -2.17
N ARG A 96 -7.93 5.35 -2.44
CA ARG A 96 -8.15 3.95 -2.07
C ARG A 96 -7.38 2.93 -2.91
N ILE A 97 -6.72 3.39 -3.98
CA ILE A 97 -5.93 2.53 -4.87
C ILE A 97 -4.44 2.89 -4.76
N SER A 98 -3.61 1.88 -4.52
CA SER A 98 -2.17 2.04 -4.51
C SER A 98 -1.62 2.10 -5.94
N PRO A 99 -0.71 3.03 -6.26
CA PRO A 99 -0.06 3.09 -7.58
C PRO A 99 0.85 1.88 -7.86
N GLN A 100 1.13 1.06 -6.85
CA GLN A 100 1.90 -0.18 -6.96
C GLN A 100 1.00 -1.40 -7.24
N ASP A 101 -0.31 -1.30 -7.01
CA ASP A 101 -1.24 -2.42 -7.13
C ASP A 101 -1.49 -2.80 -8.60
N PRO A 102 -1.07 -3.99 -9.07
CA PRO A 102 -1.30 -4.44 -10.44
C PRO A 102 -2.78 -4.68 -10.75
N LYS A 103 -3.61 -4.90 -9.72
CA LYS A 103 -5.07 -5.09 -9.84
C LYS A 103 -5.85 -3.81 -9.50
N GLY A 104 -5.18 -2.65 -9.36
CA GLY A 104 -5.80 -1.41 -8.93
C GLY A 104 -6.97 -0.95 -9.82
N ALA A 105 -6.85 -1.08 -11.14
CA ALA A 105 -7.93 -0.74 -12.07
C ALA A 105 -9.17 -1.65 -11.90
N GLN A 106 -8.95 -2.94 -11.61
CA GLN A 106 -10.04 -3.90 -11.37
C GLN A 106 -10.73 -3.62 -10.03
N ARG A 107 -9.96 -3.34 -8.97
CA ARG A 107 -10.48 -2.90 -7.67
C ARG A 107 -11.32 -1.65 -7.82
N LEU A 108 -10.81 -0.63 -8.52
CA LEU A 108 -11.55 0.60 -8.75
C LEU A 108 -12.89 0.34 -9.45
N ALA A 109 -12.89 -0.46 -10.50
CA ALA A 109 -14.11 -0.80 -11.24
C ALA A 109 -15.13 -1.58 -10.40
N GLN A 110 -14.68 -2.39 -9.45
CA GLN A 110 -15.54 -3.18 -8.54
C GLN A 110 -15.89 -2.45 -7.25
N GLY A 111 -15.34 -1.26 -7.01
CA GLY A 111 -15.52 -0.52 -5.76
C GLY A 111 -14.66 -1.03 -4.59
N GLY A 112 -13.63 -1.84 -4.84
CA GLY A 112 -12.67 -2.31 -3.84
C GLY A 112 -11.53 -1.34 -3.54
N THR A 113 -10.57 -1.81 -2.75
CA THR A 113 -9.43 -1.03 -2.25
C THR A 113 -8.12 -1.83 -2.35
N SER A 114 -6.98 -1.14 -2.46
CA SER A 114 -5.65 -1.74 -2.37
C SER A 114 -5.15 -1.90 -0.93
N TYR A 115 -5.89 -1.34 0.04
CA TYR A 115 -5.50 -1.28 1.45
C TYR A 115 -6.42 -2.18 2.26
N LEU A 116 -5.85 -3.11 3.01
CA LEU A 116 -6.58 -4.01 3.89
C LEU A 116 -6.57 -3.48 5.31
N MET A 117 -7.74 -3.33 5.91
CA MET A 117 -7.88 -3.05 7.34
C MET A 117 -7.49 -4.28 8.17
N THR A 118 -6.92 -4.05 9.35
CA THR A 118 -6.71 -5.11 10.34
C THR A 118 -8.06 -5.67 10.80
N GLU A 119 -8.15 -6.99 10.98
CA GLU A 119 -9.36 -7.63 11.50
C GLU A 119 -9.69 -7.16 12.93
N ARG A 120 -8.69 -6.65 13.67
CA ARG A 120 -8.84 -6.18 15.05
C ARG A 120 -9.80 -5.03 15.23
N VAL A 121 -10.19 -4.30 14.18
CA VAL A 121 -11.26 -3.30 14.29
C VAL A 121 -12.66 -3.92 14.41
N ASN A 122 -12.78 -5.23 14.17
CA ASN A 122 -14.02 -5.98 14.27
C ASN A 122 -14.06 -6.82 15.57
N PRO A 123 -14.85 -6.43 16.59
CA PRO A 123 -14.98 -7.21 17.82
C PRO A 123 -15.59 -8.60 17.58
N ASP A 124 -16.49 -8.74 16.59
CA ASP A 124 -17.20 -9.98 16.32
C ASP A 124 -16.28 -11.09 15.80
N ALA A 125 -15.13 -10.72 15.21
CA ALA A 125 -14.10 -11.68 14.79
C ALA A 125 -13.38 -12.36 15.97
N TYR A 126 -13.45 -11.76 17.17
CA TYR A 126 -12.77 -12.24 18.38
C TYR A 126 -13.75 -12.69 19.48
N ALA A 127 -15.04 -12.67 19.19
CA ALA A 127 -16.06 -13.12 20.10
C ALA A 127 -16.26 -14.64 19.99
N ASP A 128 -16.50 -15.30 21.12
CA ASP A 128 -16.89 -16.70 21.17
C ASP A 128 -18.36 -16.91 20.73
N GLU A 129 -18.84 -18.15 20.79
CA GLU A 129 -20.22 -18.50 20.42
C GLU A 129 -21.30 -17.80 21.27
N PHE A 130 -20.92 -17.22 22.41
CA PHE A 130 -21.79 -16.47 23.31
C PHE A 130 -21.61 -14.95 23.17
N GLY A 131 -20.79 -14.48 22.22
CA GLY A 131 -20.50 -13.07 22.02
C GLY A 131 -19.50 -12.49 23.02
N GLN A 132 -18.77 -13.33 23.76
CA GLN A 132 -17.76 -12.89 24.72
C GLN A 132 -16.38 -12.87 24.08
N ILE A 133 -15.66 -11.77 24.27
CA ILE A 133 -14.28 -11.62 23.80
C ILE A 133 -13.35 -11.98 24.95
N ASP A 134 -12.28 -12.76 24.68
CA ASP A 134 -11.23 -13.03 25.66
C ASP A 134 -10.69 -11.69 26.21
N PRO A 135 -10.73 -11.45 27.53
CA PRO A 135 -10.22 -10.20 28.12
C PRO A 135 -8.76 -9.88 27.79
N ASN A 136 -7.96 -10.88 27.40
CA ASN A 136 -6.57 -10.72 27.00
C ASN A 136 -6.39 -10.47 25.50
N GLU A 137 -7.44 -10.60 24.69
CA GLU A 137 -7.38 -10.40 23.25
C GLU A 137 -7.65 -8.92 22.92
N PRO A 138 -6.66 -8.20 22.36
CA PRO A 138 -6.83 -6.77 22.12
C PRO A 138 -7.68 -6.53 20.87
N VAL A 139 -8.77 -5.81 21.04
CA VAL A 139 -9.64 -5.33 19.95
C VAL A 139 -9.48 -3.81 19.81
N TYR A 140 -9.42 -3.35 18.57
CA TYR A 140 -9.11 -1.98 18.18
C TYR A 140 -10.27 -1.31 17.45
N ASP A 141 -11.51 -1.63 17.83
CA ASP A 141 -12.73 -1.03 17.30
C ASP A 141 -12.90 0.45 17.68
N ASN A 142 -12.18 0.91 18.71
CA ASN A 142 -12.18 2.28 19.18
C ASN A 142 -10.76 2.82 19.35
N LEU A 143 -10.43 3.84 18.55
CA LEU A 143 -9.13 4.48 18.50
C LEU A 143 -8.66 5.04 19.85
N ILE A 144 -9.58 5.58 20.66
CA ILE A 144 -9.26 6.19 21.96
C ILE A 144 -8.80 5.13 22.97
N LYS A 145 -9.22 3.87 22.79
CA LYS A 145 -8.89 2.76 23.68
C LYS A 145 -7.57 2.08 23.33
N ILE A 146 -6.91 2.48 22.25
CA ILE A 146 -5.65 1.87 21.82
C ILE A 146 -4.50 2.44 22.68
N PRO A 147 -3.81 1.63 23.50
CA PRO A 147 -2.84 2.14 24.47
C PRO A 147 -1.53 2.66 23.84
N ALA A 148 -1.12 2.09 22.71
CA ALA A 148 0.09 2.47 21.98
C ALA A 148 -0.23 2.61 20.47
N PRO A 149 -0.94 3.66 20.05
CA PRO A 149 -1.46 3.76 18.68
C PRO A 149 -0.35 3.84 17.63
N SER A 150 0.83 4.35 17.98
CA SER A 150 2.02 4.35 17.12
C SER A 150 2.66 2.97 16.91
N LYS A 151 2.15 1.93 17.58
CA LYS A 151 2.61 0.53 17.47
C LYS A 151 1.55 -0.39 16.86
N VAL A 152 0.33 0.08 16.67
CA VAL A 152 -0.75 -0.73 16.09
C VAL A 152 -0.88 -0.42 14.62
N ILE A 153 -0.65 -1.42 13.77
CA ILE A 153 -0.87 -1.29 12.32
C ILE A 153 -2.36 -1.47 12.03
N LEU A 154 -2.97 -0.46 11.41
CA LEU A 154 -4.35 -0.50 10.94
C LEU A 154 -4.45 -0.95 9.49
N LEU A 155 -3.58 -0.45 8.59
CA LEU A 155 -3.67 -0.79 7.16
C LEU A 155 -2.42 -1.49 6.64
N PHE A 156 -2.69 -2.53 5.86
CA PHE A 156 -1.72 -3.30 5.09
C PHE A 156 -1.96 -3.07 3.60
N LEU A 157 -0.93 -3.23 2.78
CA LEU A 157 -1.14 -3.30 1.33
C LEU A 157 -1.62 -4.71 0.96
N ALA A 158 -2.68 -4.81 0.15
CA ALA A 158 -3.25 -6.09 -0.27
C ALA A 158 -2.24 -6.91 -1.10
N SER A 159 -2.17 -8.21 -0.83
CA SER A 159 -1.41 -9.16 -1.63
C SER A 159 -1.90 -9.18 -3.08
N THR A 160 -0.99 -9.48 -4.00
CA THR A 160 -1.37 -9.75 -5.40
C THR A 160 -2.26 -10.97 -5.55
N ASN A 161 -2.33 -11.84 -4.54
CA ASN A 161 -3.25 -12.98 -4.49
C ASN A 161 -4.67 -12.58 -4.06
N LYS A 162 -4.81 -11.50 -3.29
CA LYS A 162 -6.10 -11.04 -2.75
C LYS A 162 -7.06 -10.66 -3.88
N GLY A 163 -8.35 -10.98 -3.70
CA GLY A 163 -9.42 -10.68 -4.65
C GLY A 163 -9.61 -9.17 -4.86
N THR A 164 -10.41 -8.78 -5.85
CA THR A 164 -10.65 -7.37 -6.21
C THR A 164 -11.98 -6.82 -5.71
N ALA A 165 -12.84 -7.70 -5.19
CA ALA A 165 -14.17 -7.36 -4.74
C ALA A 165 -14.12 -6.38 -3.55
N PRO A 166 -15.16 -5.57 -3.35
CA PRO A 166 -15.23 -4.66 -2.20
C PRO A 166 -15.28 -5.41 -0.86
N THR A 167 -15.68 -6.68 -0.86
CA THR A 167 -15.64 -7.57 0.32
C THR A 167 -14.23 -8.01 0.72
N GLU A 168 -13.23 -7.80 -0.15
CA GLU A 168 -11.82 -8.14 0.09
C GLU A 168 -11.09 -6.92 0.70
N ASP A 169 -11.69 -6.29 1.71
CA ASP A 169 -11.29 -5.00 2.26
C ASP A 169 -10.45 -5.10 3.55
N HIS A 170 -10.29 -6.28 4.12
CA HIS A 170 -9.56 -6.49 5.36
C HIS A 170 -8.73 -7.78 5.32
N VAL A 171 -7.83 -7.90 6.29
CA VAL A 171 -7.08 -9.13 6.56
C VAL A 171 -8.05 -10.11 7.21
N CYS A 172 -8.26 -11.28 6.61
CA CYS A 172 -9.18 -12.31 7.15
C CYS A 172 -8.51 -13.68 7.36
N GLY A 173 -7.24 -13.79 6.96
CA GLY A 173 -6.45 -15.00 7.10
C GLY A 173 -5.54 -14.97 8.32
N ASP A 174 -4.99 -16.14 8.68
CA ASP A 174 -3.96 -16.23 9.72
C ASP A 174 -2.69 -15.49 9.29
N ILE A 175 -2.41 -14.36 9.94
CA ILE A 175 -1.19 -13.57 9.71
C ILE A 175 -0.10 -13.83 10.76
N THR A 176 -0.29 -14.81 11.65
CA THR A 176 0.72 -15.23 12.64
C THR A 176 1.81 -16.12 12.03
N THR A 177 1.63 -16.56 10.77
CA THR A 177 2.66 -17.25 10.00
C THR A 177 3.09 -16.42 8.79
N TRP A 178 4.36 -16.53 8.38
CA TRP A 178 4.86 -15.78 7.22
C TRP A 178 4.14 -16.15 5.92
N ALA A 179 3.70 -17.41 5.82
CA ALA A 179 2.96 -17.88 4.66
C ALA A 179 1.58 -17.19 4.57
N GLY A 180 0.79 -17.24 5.65
CA GLY A 180 -0.53 -16.61 5.68
C GLY A 180 -0.47 -15.08 5.65
N PHE A 181 0.54 -14.47 6.26
CA PHE A 181 0.74 -13.03 6.13
C PHE A 181 0.90 -12.57 4.67
N ARG A 182 1.56 -13.37 3.82
CA ARG A 182 1.74 -13.08 2.38
C ARG A 182 0.54 -13.43 1.51
N THR A 183 -0.36 -14.31 1.97
CA THR A 183 -1.61 -14.55 1.23
C THR A 183 -2.52 -13.33 1.29
N GLU A 184 -2.52 -12.67 2.45
CA GLU A 184 -3.33 -11.47 2.70
C GLU A 184 -2.64 -10.19 2.25
N THR A 185 -1.38 -10.01 2.63
CA THR A 185 -0.65 -8.74 2.49
C THR A 185 0.52 -8.82 1.51
N TRP A 186 0.98 -7.67 1.04
CA TRP A 186 2.12 -7.54 0.15
C TRP A 186 3.33 -6.90 0.86
N PRO A 187 4.12 -7.68 1.64
CA PRO A 187 5.19 -7.13 2.47
C PRO A 187 6.41 -6.64 1.69
N ASP A 188 6.59 -7.11 0.45
CA ASP A 188 7.68 -6.76 -0.45
C ASP A 188 7.22 -5.93 -1.66
N ALA A 189 6.15 -5.14 -1.51
CA ALA A 189 5.52 -4.40 -2.61
C ALA A 189 6.49 -3.56 -3.46
N TYR A 190 7.60 -3.10 -2.88
CA TYR A 190 8.56 -2.20 -3.53
C TYR A 190 9.91 -2.85 -3.89
N VAL A 191 9.92 -4.12 -4.34
CA VAL A 191 11.12 -4.78 -4.88
C VAL A 191 11.36 -4.50 -6.36
N GLY A 192 12.63 -4.32 -6.74
CA GLY A 192 13.06 -4.11 -8.13
C GLY A 192 13.25 -5.39 -8.95
N LYS A 193 13.13 -6.59 -8.34
CA LYS A 193 13.17 -7.88 -9.03
C LYS A 193 12.05 -8.79 -8.50
N ALA A 194 11.18 -9.26 -9.40
CA ALA A 194 10.20 -10.29 -9.10
C ALA A 194 10.90 -11.65 -8.90
N GLY A 195 10.48 -12.41 -7.88
CA GLY A 195 11.00 -13.75 -7.57
C GLY A 195 11.70 -13.82 -6.20
N GLY A 196 11.14 -14.60 -5.28
CA GLY A 196 11.68 -14.82 -3.93
C GLY A 196 10.61 -15.22 -2.91
N ASN A 197 11.02 -15.35 -1.65
CA ASN A 197 10.15 -15.74 -0.53
C ASN A 197 9.31 -14.58 0.04
N GLY A 198 9.21 -13.47 -0.70
CA GLY A 198 8.52 -12.24 -0.28
C GLY A 198 9.23 -11.44 0.82
N ASP A 199 10.47 -11.78 1.14
CA ASP A 199 11.24 -11.30 2.30
C ASP A 199 12.27 -10.21 1.94
N ARG A 200 12.27 -9.76 0.69
CA ARG A 200 13.16 -8.71 0.18
C ARG A 200 12.39 -7.41 -0.02
N GLY A 201 13.03 -6.25 0.08
CA GLY A 201 12.34 -4.97 -0.07
C GLY A 201 11.50 -4.59 1.14
N SER A 202 10.40 -3.89 0.91
CA SER A 202 9.58 -3.27 1.96
C SER A 202 8.15 -3.03 1.51
N SER A 203 7.28 -2.76 2.47
CA SER A 203 5.93 -2.24 2.25
C SER A 203 5.64 -1.07 3.18
N ASN A 204 4.59 -0.32 2.87
CA ASN A 204 4.12 0.77 3.74
C ASN A 204 3.01 0.23 4.63
N TYR A 205 2.97 0.71 5.86
CA TYR A 205 1.96 0.34 6.85
C TYR A 205 1.43 1.62 7.50
N LEU A 206 0.10 1.73 7.63
CA LEU A 206 -0.54 2.83 8.36
C LEU A 206 -0.75 2.40 9.82
N PHE A 207 -0.32 3.24 10.74
CA PHE A 207 -0.48 3.04 12.18
C PHE A 207 -1.70 3.78 12.72
N ALA A 208 -2.17 3.38 13.90
CA ALA A 208 -3.39 3.90 14.48
C ALA A 208 -3.33 5.38 14.85
N ASP A 209 -2.15 5.93 15.12
CA ASP A 209 -1.95 7.38 15.30
C ASP A 209 -1.96 8.18 13.98
N GLY A 210 -2.15 7.50 12.85
CA GLY A 210 -2.20 8.09 11.51
C GLY A 210 -0.84 8.23 10.81
N HIS A 211 0.27 7.83 11.43
CA HIS A 211 1.57 7.84 10.76
C HIS A 211 1.74 6.64 9.83
N VAL A 212 2.58 6.81 8.80
CA VAL A 212 2.90 5.74 7.85
C VAL A 212 4.39 5.46 7.90
N ALA A 213 4.76 4.20 8.12
CA ALA A 213 6.13 3.72 8.08
C ALA A 213 6.34 2.74 6.93
N SER A 214 7.53 2.82 6.31
CA SER A 214 7.99 1.81 5.36
C SER A 214 8.86 0.82 6.11
N ILE A 215 8.41 -0.42 6.21
CA ILE A 215 9.09 -1.45 6.99
C ILE A 215 9.67 -2.52 6.05
N PRO A 216 10.93 -2.94 6.23
CA PRO A 216 11.52 -4.03 5.47
C PRO A 216 10.75 -5.36 5.67
N ALA A 217 10.53 -6.09 4.59
CA ALA A 217 9.84 -7.39 4.65
C ALA A 217 10.56 -8.39 5.57
N ALA A 218 11.90 -8.39 5.56
CA ALA A 218 12.72 -9.21 6.44
C ALA A 218 12.52 -8.92 7.93
N GLU A 219 12.25 -7.66 8.30
CA GLU A 219 12.00 -7.28 9.70
C GLU A 219 10.63 -7.78 10.16
N VAL A 220 9.60 -7.61 9.33
CA VAL A 220 8.26 -8.16 9.60
C VAL A 220 8.33 -9.67 9.71
N LYS A 221 9.04 -10.34 8.79
CA LYS A 221 9.23 -11.79 8.81
C LYS A 221 9.90 -12.26 10.10
N ALA A 222 10.99 -11.60 10.53
CA ALA A 222 11.72 -12.00 11.73
C ALA A 222 10.83 -11.95 12.99
N ARG A 223 9.92 -10.99 13.06
CA ARG A 223 8.95 -10.87 14.17
C ARG A 223 7.91 -11.98 14.13
N ILE A 224 7.34 -12.24 12.96
CA ILE A 224 6.38 -13.34 12.76
C ILE A 224 7.04 -14.70 13.07
N ASP A 225 8.25 -14.94 12.57
CA ASP A 225 9.02 -16.16 12.87
C ASP A 225 9.35 -16.31 14.37
N ALA A 226 9.45 -15.20 15.10
CA ALA A 226 9.62 -15.18 16.55
C ALA A 226 8.29 -15.37 17.33
N GLY A 227 7.18 -15.63 16.63
CA GLY A 227 5.85 -15.84 17.21
C GLY A 227 5.12 -14.55 17.60
N GLN A 228 5.56 -13.39 17.10
CA GLN A 228 4.87 -12.12 17.36
C GLN A 228 3.70 -11.93 16.41
N ASP A 229 2.52 -11.63 16.96
CA ASP A 229 1.37 -11.18 16.17
C ASP A 229 1.48 -9.67 15.91
N ILE A 230 1.90 -9.33 14.69
CA ILE A 230 2.10 -7.95 14.25
C ILE A 230 0.81 -7.13 14.18
N SER A 231 -0.36 -7.77 14.20
CA SER A 231 -1.63 -7.06 14.27
C SER A 231 -1.88 -6.52 15.68
N LYS A 232 -1.36 -7.18 16.73
CA LYS A 232 -1.46 -6.70 18.12
C LYS A 232 -0.56 -5.51 18.36
N SER A 233 0.71 -5.62 18.04
CA SER A 233 1.70 -4.56 18.22
C SER A 233 2.92 -4.81 17.36
N TYR A 234 3.47 -3.72 16.82
CA TYR A 234 4.75 -3.62 16.13
C TYR A 234 5.80 -2.91 17.01
#